data_AF-A0A258X1D6-F1
#
_entry.id   AF-A0A258X1D6-F1
#
_cell.length_a   1.000
_cell.length_b   1.000
_cell.length_c   1.000
_cell.angle_alpha   90.00
_cell.angle_beta   90.00
_cell.angle_gamma   90.00
#
_symmetry.space_group_name_H-M   'P 1'
#
loop_
_entity.id
_entity.type
_entity.pdbx_description
1 polymer ?
#
loop_
_entity_poly.entity_id
_entity_poly.type
_entity_poly.pdbx_seq_one_letter_code
_entity_poly.pdbx_strand_id
1 'polypeptide(L)'
;MEGIELQITNGLVKNIDVVFVSIEKDVKRIITKNKWYFEDFDDVYRLASKMTAQTLMKKHLSSVKRFYECNNNMAVQWLIRRIVSNMRNIGFDRRYKKNNTVKLDELYELLMPRTLDIETLIIFEDLHKLNKSILLQGLQKVWEDAKEDLDFDETDFKELCEKFGCTIGEVMGENTILLKVEQTVGGRQQLVLLFDPNV
;
A
#
# COMPACT_ATOMS: atom_id res chain seq x y z
N MET A 1 31.05 17.34 -14.85
CA MET A 1 30.56 16.02 -14.38
C MET A 1 29.50 16.17 -13.30
N GLU A 2 29.65 17.07 -12.32
CA GLU A 2 28.64 17.36 -11.27
C GLU A 2 27.20 17.60 -11.78
N GLY A 3 27.02 18.31 -12.90
CA GLY A 3 25.69 18.62 -13.44
C GLY A 3 24.89 17.42 -13.96
N ILE A 4 25.55 16.33 -14.39
CA ILE A 4 24.89 15.13 -14.92
C ILE A 4 24.42 14.22 -13.77
N GLU A 5 25.26 14.04 -12.75
CA GLU A 5 24.95 13.19 -11.58
C GLU A 5 23.81 13.78 -10.74
N LEU A 6 23.75 15.11 -10.62
CA LEU A 6 22.64 15.80 -9.96
C LEU A 6 21.31 15.62 -10.70
N GLN A 7 21.30 15.58 -12.04
CA GLN A 7 20.08 15.32 -12.82
C GLN A 7 19.61 13.86 -12.65
N ILE A 8 20.54 12.93 -12.53
CA ILE A 8 20.26 11.51 -12.35
C ILE A 8 19.61 11.24 -10.98
N THR A 9 20.19 11.75 -9.90
CA THR A 9 19.64 11.56 -8.54
C THR A 9 18.32 12.29 -8.36
N ASN A 10 18.15 13.46 -8.97
CA ASN A 10 16.84 14.11 -9.05
C ASN A 10 15.81 13.28 -9.82
N GLY A 11 16.22 12.54 -10.85
CA GLY A 11 15.37 11.59 -11.57
C GLY A 11 14.90 10.41 -10.69
N LEU A 12 15.81 9.87 -9.86
CA LEU A 12 15.46 8.85 -8.86
C LEU A 12 14.49 9.39 -7.81
N VAL A 13 14.72 10.60 -7.30
CA VAL A 13 13.84 11.23 -6.30
C VAL A 13 12.47 11.56 -6.89
N LYS A 14 12.40 11.96 -8.17
CA LYS A 14 11.14 12.23 -8.86
C LYS A 14 10.27 10.97 -9.00
N ASN A 15 10.89 9.80 -9.11
CA ASN A 15 10.21 8.51 -9.26
C ASN A 15 10.46 7.61 -8.04
N ILE A 16 10.54 8.20 -6.85
CA ILE A 16 11.05 7.50 -5.67
C ILE A 16 10.16 6.32 -5.25
N ASP A 17 8.86 6.41 -5.50
CA ASP A 17 7.90 5.36 -5.19
C ASP A 17 8.18 4.10 -6.02
N VAL A 18 8.35 4.27 -7.35
CA VAL A 18 8.74 3.18 -8.26
C VAL A 18 10.11 2.59 -7.89
N VAL A 19 11.05 3.44 -7.48
CA VAL A 19 12.37 2.99 -7.01
C VAL A 19 12.22 2.15 -5.74
N PHE A 20 11.35 2.54 -4.80
CA PHE A 20 11.09 1.79 -3.58
C PHE A 20 10.44 0.44 -3.87
N VAL A 21 9.46 0.34 -4.76
CA VAL A 21 8.90 -0.95 -5.16
C VAL A 21 9.97 -1.84 -5.82
N SER A 22 10.79 -1.25 -6.69
CA SER A 22 11.84 -1.98 -7.40
C SER A 22 12.89 -2.60 -6.48
N ILE A 23 13.23 -1.93 -5.36
CA ILE A 23 14.27 -2.40 -4.42
C ILE A 23 13.71 -3.24 -3.25
N GLU A 24 12.40 -3.41 -3.14
CA GLU A 24 11.77 -4.12 -2.02
C GLU A 24 12.29 -5.56 -1.90
N LYS A 25 12.39 -6.28 -3.03
CA LYS A 25 12.92 -7.64 -3.08
C LYS A 25 14.37 -7.71 -2.60
N ASP A 26 15.18 -6.70 -2.90
CA ASP A 26 16.56 -6.62 -2.44
C ASP A 26 16.64 -6.36 -0.94
N VAL A 27 15.76 -5.49 -0.41
CA VAL A 27 15.63 -5.25 1.03
C VAL A 27 15.20 -6.54 1.74
N LYS A 28 14.15 -7.21 1.26
CA LYS A 28 13.66 -8.49 1.80
C LYS A 28 14.77 -9.54 1.84
N ARG A 29 15.53 -9.70 0.75
CA ARG A 29 16.70 -10.59 0.68
C ARG A 29 17.76 -10.24 1.74
N ILE A 30 18.05 -8.96 1.97
CA ILE A 30 18.99 -8.52 3.01
C ILE A 30 18.47 -8.85 4.40
N ILE A 31 17.20 -8.55 4.69
CA ILE A 31 16.55 -8.86 5.96
C ILE A 31 16.63 -10.36 6.26
N THR A 32 16.23 -11.21 5.31
CA THR A 32 16.28 -12.67 5.44
C THR A 32 17.71 -13.18 5.64
N LYS A 33 18.68 -12.69 4.84
CA LYS A 33 20.09 -13.07 4.97
C LYS A 33 20.66 -12.74 6.36
N ASN A 34 20.23 -11.63 6.94
CA ASN A 34 20.66 -11.19 8.29
C ASN A 34 19.81 -11.79 9.42
N LYS A 35 18.83 -12.65 9.11
CA LYS A 35 17.92 -13.28 10.06
C LYS A 35 17.17 -12.27 10.94
N TRP A 36 16.85 -11.10 10.39
CA TRP A 36 15.97 -10.14 11.05
C TRP A 36 14.52 -10.52 10.73
N TYR A 37 13.71 -10.68 11.77
CA TYR A 37 12.29 -11.02 11.64
C TYR A 37 11.43 -9.80 11.92
N PHE A 38 10.49 -9.54 11.02
CA PHE A 38 9.43 -8.56 11.16
C PHE A 38 8.13 -9.31 10.90
N GLU A 39 7.21 -9.28 11.87
CA GLU A 39 5.89 -9.93 11.77
C GLU A 39 5.11 -9.34 10.59
N ASP A 40 4.98 -8.01 10.56
CA ASP A 40 4.39 -7.26 9.44
C ASP A 40 5.48 -6.60 8.58
N PHE A 41 6.19 -7.41 7.79
CA PHE A 41 7.28 -6.90 6.93
C PHE A 41 6.83 -5.75 6.03
N ASP A 42 5.66 -5.88 5.40
CA ASP A 42 5.15 -4.93 4.41
C ASP A 42 4.85 -3.56 5.07
N ASP A 43 4.25 -3.56 6.26
CA ASP A 43 3.99 -2.33 7.01
C ASP A 43 5.26 -1.65 7.51
N VAL A 44 6.19 -2.44 8.05
CA VAL A 44 7.48 -1.91 8.52
C VAL A 44 8.29 -1.37 7.34
N TYR A 45 8.23 -2.02 6.18
CA TYR A 45 8.87 -1.56 4.95
C TYR A 45 8.26 -0.24 4.47
N ARG A 46 6.93 -0.17 4.35
CA ARG A 46 6.20 1.04 3.95
C ARG A 46 6.53 2.23 4.84
N LEU A 47 6.54 2.04 6.16
CA LEU A 47 6.89 3.08 7.12
C LEU A 47 8.38 3.51 6.98
N ALA A 48 9.28 2.55 6.83
CA ALA A 48 10.71 2.81 6.64
C ALA A 48 11.02 3.56 5.33
N SER A 49 10.29 3.26 4.25
CA SER A 49 10.36 3.94 2.96
C SER A 49 9.86 5.38 3.08
N LYS A 50 8.73 5.62 3.75
CA LYS A 50 8.22 6.98 4.04
C LYS A 50 9.22 7.81 4.85
N MET A 51 9.83 7.24 5.88
CA MET A 51 10.90 7.90 6.66
C MET A 51 12.14 8.20 5.82
N THR A 52 12.44 7.36 4.82
CA THR A 52 13.54 7.58 3.87
C THR A 52 13.24 8.76 2.95
N ALA A 53 12.03 8.84 2.39
CA ALA A 53 11.58 9.99 1.59
C ALA A 53 11.64 11.30 2.39
N GLN A 54 11.15 11.30 3.63
CA GLN A 54 11.26 12.46 4.54
C GLN A 54 12.71 12.85 4.85
N THR A 55 13.63 11.87 4.91
CA THR A 55 15.05 12.16 5.07
C THR A 55 15.59 12.89 3.84
N LEU A 56 15.21 12.48 2.62
CA LEU A 56 15.66 13.09 1.37
C LEU A 56 15.21 14.55 1.20
N MET A 57 14.08 14.94 1.81
CA MET A 57 13.63 16.33 1.87
C MET A 57 14.58 17.23 2.69
N LYS A 58 15.30 16.65 3.65
CA LYS A 58 16.24 17.37 4.52
C LYS A 58 17.59 17.55 3.81
N LYS A 59 17.60 18.31 2.71
CA LYS A 59 18.78 18.55 1.85
C LYS A 59 20.00 19.13 2.56
N HIS A 60 19.81 19.73 3.74
CA HIS A 60 20.91 20.24 4.56
C HIS A 60 21.75 19.13 5.22
N LEU A 61 21.21 17.92 5.39
CA LEU A 61 21.92 16.81 6.00
C LEU A 61 23.09 16.35 5.13
N SER A 62 24.26 16.19 5.73
CA SER A 62 25.50 15.78 5.03
C SER A 62 25.35 14.44 4.31
N SER A 63 24.62 13.48 4.90
CA SER A 63 24.33 12.19 4.27
C SER A 63 23.43 12.31 3.03
N VAL A 64 22.52 13.30 3.02
CA VAL A 64 21.61 13.56 1.90
C VAL A 64 22.34 14.32 0.79
N LYS A 65 23.20 15.29 1.13
CA LYS A 65 24.08 15.94 0.15
C LYS A 65 24.91 14.91 -0.63
N ARG A 66 25.56 13.99 0.10
CA ARG A 66 26.30 12.87 -0.49
C ARG A 66 25.45 11.97 -1.38
N PHE A 67 24.17 11.79 -1.06
CA PHE A 67 23.26 11.01 -1.90
C PHE A 67 23.05 11.68 -3.28
N TYR A 68 22.88 13.00 -3.34
CA TYR A 68 22.70 13.72 -4.61
C TYR A 68 23.97 13.80 -5.47
N GLU A 69 25.14 13.58 -4.86
CA GLU A 69 26.45 13.49 -5.50
C GLU A 69 26.79 12.06 -5.97
N CYS A 70 25.93 11.06 -5.71
CA CYS A 70 26.18 9.68 -6.11
C CYS A 70 25.77 9.41 -7.57
N ASN A 71 26.47 8.47 -8.20
CA ASN A 71 25.94 7.80 -9.39
C ASN A 71 24.75 6.87 -9.05
N ASN A 72 24.02 6.42 -10.07
CA ASN A 72 22.82 5.57 -9.94
C ASN A 72 23.00 4.39 -8.97
N ASN A 73 24.05 3.59 -9.14
CA ASN A 73 24.24 2.38 -8.35
C ASN A 73 24.50 2.72 -6.88
N MET A 74 25.30 3.75 -6.61
CA MET A 74 25.59 4.19 -5.25
C MET A 74 24.36 4.83 -4.59
N ALA A 75 23.56 5.61 -5.33
CA ALA A 75 22.32 6.20 -4.86
C ALA A 75 21.30 5.11 -4.48
N VAL A 76 21.11 4.10 -5.33
CA VAL A 76 20.22 2.96 -5.05
C VAL A 76 20.70 2.18 -3.82
N GLN A 77 22.00 1.90 -3.70
CA GLN A 77 22.55 1.24 -2.50
C GLN A 77 22.34 2.08 -1.23
N TRP A 78 22.43 3.40 -1.33
CA TRP A 78 22.17 4.30 -0.22
C TRP A 78 20.71 4.20 0.24
N LEU A 79 19.74 4.18 -0.69
CA LEU A 79 18.32 4.01 -0.39
C LEU A 79 18.05 2.68 0.32
N ILE A 80 18.56 1.57 -0.23
CA ILE A 80 18.43 0.24 0.38
C ILE A 80 18.97 0.25 1.82
N ARG A 81 20.19 0.79 2.03
CA ARG A 81 20.80 0.87 3.37
C ARG A 81 19.98 1.72 4.33
N ARG A 82 19.41 2.83 3.84
CA ARG A 82 18.61 3.75 4.66
C ARG A 82 17.29 3.11 5.08
N ILE A 83 16.60 2.44 4.16
CA ILE A 83 15.36 1.70 4.43
C ILE A 83 15.62 0.59 5.45
N VAL A 84 16.62 -0.26 5.23
CA VAL A 84 17.01 -1.32 6.19
C VAL A 84 17.31 -0.73 7.57
N SER A 85 18.01 0.40 7.66
CA SER A 85 18.28 1.07 8.93
C SER A 85 17.00 1.55 9.61
N ASN A 86 16.06 2.13 8.86
CA ASN A 86 14.79 2.59 9.40
C ASN A 86 13.93 1.41 9.88
N MET A 87 13.86 0.32 9.10
CA MET A 87 13.16 -0.91 9.52
C MET A 87 13.73 -1.43 10.84
N ARG A 88 15.06 -1.48 10.98
CA ARG A 88 15.70 -1.89 12.23
C ARG A 88 15.35 -0.99 13.40
N ASN A 89 15.30 0.32 13.18
CA ASN A 89 14.91 1.27 14.22
C ASN A 89 13.45 1.04 14.66
N ILE A 90 12.54 0.83 13.72
CA ILE A 90 11.12 0.53 13.98
C ILE A 90 10.98 -0.79 14.75
N GLY A 91 11.57 -1.88 14.25
CA GLY A 91 11.36 -3.21 14.82
C GLY A 91 12.11 -3.46 16.13
N PHE A 92 13.31 -2.88 16.29
CA PHE A 92 14.26 -3.28 17.34
C PHE A 92 14.73 -2.15 18.26
N ASP A 93 14.62 -0.87 17.90
CA ASP A 93 15.00 0.21 18.83
C ASP A 93 13.84 0.52 19.79
N ARG A 94 14.03 0.18 21.07
CA ARG A 94 13.05 0.43 22.14
C ARG A 94 12.67 1.91 22.29
N ARG A 95 13.55 2.84 21.94
CA ARG A 95 13.28 4.29 21.99
C ARG A 95 12.34 4.70 20.86
N TYR A 96 12.47 4.08 19.70
CA TYR A 96 11.56 4.29 18.56
C TYR A 96 10.20 3.65 18.84
N LYS A 97 10.15 2.42 19.37
CA LYS A 97 8.90 1.80 19.81
C LYS A 97 8.13 2.66 20.82
N LYS A 98 8.81 3.28 21.79
CA LYS A 98 8.20 4.12 22.83
C LYS A 98 7.72 5.49 22.34
N ASN A 99 8.33 6.04 21.29
CA ASN A 99 7.94 7.33 20.69
C ASN A 99 6.95 7.20 19.53
N ASN A 100 6.77 5.99 18.97
CA ASN A 100 5.77 5.69 17.94
C ASN A 100 4.49 5.04 18.51
N THR A 101 4.43 4.70 19.80
CA THR A 101 3.22 4.16 20.45
C THR A 101 2.08 5.18 20.59
N VAL A 102 2.33 6.45 20.31
CA VAL A 102 1.31 7.51 20.28
C VAL A 102 1.57 8.33 19.02
N LYS A 103 0.65 8.22 18.04
CA LYS A 103 0.56 8.92 16.72
C LYS A 103 0.44 7.99 15.49
N LEU A 104 -0.07 6.76 15.65
CA LEU A 104 -0.50 5.98 14.47
C LEU A 104 -1.92 6.38 14.06
N ASP A 105 -2.82 6.59 15.03
CA ASP A 105 -4.24 6.88 14.75
C ASP A 105 -4.52 8.36 14.44
N GLU A 106 -3.89 9.31 15.14
CA GLU A 106 -4.15 10.75 14.94
C GLU A 106 -3.48 11.37 13.69
N LEU A 107 -2.50 10.67 13.09
CA LEU A 107 -1.80 11.16 11.88
C LEU A 107 -2.42 10.65 10.58
N TYR A 108 -3.31 9.65 10.67
CA TYR A 108 -3.97 9.00 9.53
C TYR A 108 -5.15 9.83 9.00
N GLU A 109 -5.83 10.56 9.88
CA GLU A 109 -7.00 11.39 9.56
C GLU A 109 -6.66 12.83 9.15
N LEU A 110 -5.55 13.40 9.65
CA LEU A 110 -5.35 14.87 9.62
C LEU A 110 -4.48 15.40 8.47
N LEU A 111 -3.75 14.55 7.71
CA LEU A 111 -2.67 15.04 6.82
C LEU A 111 -2.75 14.67 5.34
N MET A 112 -3.72 13.91 4.85
CA MET A 112 -3.96 13.86 3.40
C MET A 112 -5.45 13.65 3.05
N PRO A 113 -6.03 14.51 2.18
CA PRO A 113 -7.10 14.05 1.30
C PRO A 113 -6.55 12.88 0.47
N ARG A 114 -7.35 11.84 0.23
CA ARG A 114 -7.03 10.69 -0.64
C ARG A 114 -6.54 11.17 -2.01
N THR A 115 -5.24 11.42 -2.17
CA THR A 115 -4.62 11.39 -3.50
C THR A 115 -4.28 9.93 -3.73
N LEU A 116 -5.04 9.28 -4.61
CA LEU A 116 -4.70 7.95 -5.10
C LEU A 116 -3.21 7.93 -5.44
N ASP A 117 -2.49 6.98 -4.85
CA ASP A 117 -1.10 6.70 -5.14
C ASP A 117 -0.93 6.50 -6.68
N ILE A 118 0.17 6.97 -7.27
CA ILE A 118 0.42 6.87 -8.72
C ILE A 118 0.44 5.42 -9.18
N GLU A 119 0.95 4.48 -8.38
CA GLU A 119 0.87 3.03 -8.67
C GLU A 119 -0.57 2.55 -8.57
N THR A 120 -1.33 2.98 -7.56
CA THR A 120 -2.77 2.74 -7.47
C THR A 120 -3.50 3.31 -8.70
N LEU A 121 -3.16 4.51 -9.18
CA LEU A 121 -3.71 5.12 -10.39
C LEU A 121 -3.33 4.34 -11.64
N ILE A 122 -2.08 3.89 -11.77
CA ILE A 122 -1.59 3.09 -12.90
C ILE A 122 -2.25 1.71 -12.91
N ILE A 123 -2.34 1.05 -11.75
CA ILE A 123 -3.05 -0.22 -11.58
C ILE A 123 -4.53 -0.04 -11.89
N PHE A 124 -5.19 1.01 -11.38
CA PHE A 124 -6.58 1.31 -11.73
C PHE A 124 -6.72 1.57 -13.24
N GLU A 125 -5.83 2.35 -13.84
CA GLU A 125 -5.85 2.64 -15.29
C GLU A 125 -5.64 1.37 -16.13
N ASP A 126 -4.75 0.48 -15.72
CA ASP A 126 -4.49 -0.80 -16.40
C ASP A 126 -5.62 -1.82 -16.16
N LEU A 127 -6.25 -1.81 -14.98
CA LEU A 127 -7.47 -2.58 -14.71
C LEU A 127 -8.66 -2.06 -15.53
N HIS A 128 -8.78 -0.75 -15.75
CA HIS A 128 -9.77 -0.16 -16.65
C HIS A 128 -9.54 -0.53 -18.13
N LYS A 129 -8.31 -0.91 -18.51
CA LYS A 129 -7.97 -1.42 -19.84
C LYS A 129 -8.27 -2.91 -20.01
N LEU A 130 -8.60 -3.64 -18.94
CA LEU A 130 -8.98 -5.06 -19.03
C LEU A 130 -10.29 -5.22 -19.79
N ASN A 131 -10.42 -6.35 -20.49
CA ASN A 131 -11.67 -6.70 -21.14
C ASN A 131 -12.79 -6.79 -20.09
N LYS A 132 -13.95 -6.16 -20.36
CA LYS A 132 -15.12 -6.12 -19.46
C LYS A 132 -15.46 -7.50 -18.89
N SER A 133 -15.35 -8.57 -19.67
CA SER A 133 -15.58 -9.94 -19.21
C SER A 133 -14.63 -10.40 -18.09
N ILE A 134 -13.34 -10.05 -18.18
CA ILE A 134 -12.33 -10.37 -17.16
C ILE A 134 -12.58 -9.54 -15.90
N LEU A 135 -12.98 -8.28 -16.07
CA LEU A 135 -13.29 -7.39 -14.96
C LEU A 135 -14.49 -7.88 -14.15
N LEU A 136 -15.57 -8.30 -14.82
CA LEU A 136 -16.75 -8.86 -14.16
C LEU A 136 -16.41 -10.15 -13.38
N GLN A 137 -15.61 -11.05 -13.97
CA GLN A 137 -15.15 -12.27 -13.28
C GLN A 137 -14.29 -11.96 -12.05
N GLY A 138 -13.44 -10.94 -12.14
CA GLY A 138 -12.61 -10.49 -11.03
C GLY A 138 -13.45 -9.91 -9.88
N LEU A 139 -14.39 -9.02 -10.20
CA LEU A 139 -15.30 -8.43 -9.21
C LEU A 139 -16.19 -9.49 -8.55
N GLN A 140 -16.70 -10.45 -9.31
CA GLN A 140 -17.46 -11.58 -8.77
C GLN A 140 -16.62 -12.39 -7.77
N LYS A 141 -15.34 -12.65 -8.11
CA LYS A 141 -14.43 -13.37 -7.22
C LYS A 141 -14.14 -12.59 -5.93
N VAL A 142 -13.95 -11.27 -6.00
CA VAL A 142 -13.75 -10.42 -4.82
C VAL A 142 -14.91 -10.57 -3.84
N TRP A 143 -16.15 -10.54 -4.34
CA TRP A 143 -17.32 -10.74 -3.48
C TRP A 143 -17.36 -12.14 -2.84
N GLU A 144 -17.09 -13.18 -3.63
CA GLU A 144 -17.07 -14.57 -3.13
C GLU A 144 -16.01 -14.78 -2.04
N ASP A 145 -14.80 -14.23 -2.23
CA ASP A 145 -13.70 -14.33 -1.27
C ASP A 145 -13.98 -13.50 0.01
N ALA A 146 -14.78 -12.45 -0.08
CA ALA A 146 -15.10 -11.54 1.02
C ALA A 146 -16.37 -11.92 1.82
N LYS A 147 -17.05 -13.02 1.50
CA LYS A 147 -18.30 -13.42 2.19
C LYS A 147 -18.16 -13.59 3.70
N GLU A 148 -16.99 -14.01 4.15
CA GLU A 148 -16.66 -14.22 5.56
C GLU A 148 -15.98 -12.99 6.20
N ASP A 149 -15.69 -11.97 5.41
CA ASP A 149 -15.06 -10.73 5.85
C ASP A 149 -16.12 -9.83 6.51
N LEU A 150 -15.96 -9.60 7.81
CA LEU A 150 -16.88 -8.77 8.59
C LEU A 150 -16.75 -7.28 8.24
N ASP A 151 -15.63 -6.88 7.64
CA ASP A 151 -15.30 -5.47 7.36
C ASP A 151 -15.62 -5.03 5.92
N PHE A 152 -16.02 -5.95 5.02
CA PHE A 152 -16.29 -5.65 3.61
C PHE A 152 -17.75 -5.93 3.19
N ASP A 153 -18.62 -4.93 3.24
CA ASP A 153 -20.08 -5.09 3.05
C ASP A 153 -20.60 -4.81 1.61
N GLU A 154 -21.92 -4.85 1.42
CA GLU A 154 -22.55 -4.58 0.13
C GLU A 154 -22.30 -3.16 -0.36
N THR A 155 -22.22 -2.18 0.54
CA THR A 155 -21.91 -0.79 0.21
C THR A 155 -20.49 -0.70 -0.33
N ASP A 156 -19.53 -1.35 0.32
CA ASP A 156 -18.14 -1.41 -0.14
C ASP A 156 -18.04 -2.07 -1.52
N PHE A 157 -18.78 -3.16 -1.73
CA PHE A 157 -18.81 -3.84 -3.01
C PHE A 157 -19.48 -3.02 -4.12
N LYS A 158 -20.55 -2.29 -3.79
CA LYS A 158 -21.22 -1.36 -4.71
C LYS A 158 -20.27 -0.25 -5.15
N GLU A 159 -19.59 0.39 -4.20
CA GLU A 159 -18.59 1.43 -4.50
C GLU A 159 -17.46 0.89 -5.38
N LEU A 160 -17.02 -0.35 -5.13
CA LEU A 160 -16.01 -1.01 -5.95
C LEU A 160 -16.49 -1.25 -7.39
N CYS A 161 -17.72 -1.76 -7.57
CA CYS A 161 -18.31 -1.98 -8.90
C CYS A 161 -18.44 -0.66 -9.68
N GLU A 162 -18.97 0.39 -9.04
CA GLU A 162 -19.16 1.71 -9.64
C GLU A 162 -17.83 2.34 -10.06
N LYS A 163 -16.78 2.16 -9.26
CA LYS A 163 -15.43 2.62 -9.59
C LYS A 163 -14.90 2.01 -10.89
N PHE A 164 -15.35 0.81 -11.24
CA PHE A 164 -15.02 0.12 -12.48
C PHE A 164 -16.10 0.28 -13.58
N GLY A 165 -17.08 1.15 -13.37
CA GLY A 165 -18.14 1.44 -14.34
C GLY A 165 -19.11 0.28 -14.56
N CYS A 166 -19.27 -0.60 -13.55
CA CYS A 166 -20.18 -1.74 -13.57
C CYS A 166 -21.21 -1.61 -12.44
N THR A 167 -22.36 -2.23 -12.62
CA THR A 167 -23.36 -2.42 -11.54
C THR A 167 -23.19 -3.79 -10.89
N ILE A 168 -23.67 -3.95 -9.65
CA ILE A 168 -23.74 -5.26 -8.99
C ILE A 168 -24.53 -6.25 -9.86
N GLY A 169 -25.62 -5.81 -10.51
CA GLY A 169 -26.41 -6.65 -11.41
C GLY A 169 -25.64 -7.12 -12.65
N GLU A 170 -24.73 -6.31 -13.19
CA GLU A 170 -23.85 -6.74 -14.29
C GLU A 170 -22.79 -7.75 -13.84
N VAL A 171 -22.35 -7.66 -12.57
CA VAL A 171 -21.30 -8.54 -12.01
C VAL A 171 -21.87 -9.86 -11.52
N MET A 172 -22.98 -9.81 -10.79
CA MET A 172 -23.58 -10.95 -10.07
C MET A 172 -24.82 -11.50 -10.77
N GLY A 173 -25.43 -10.73 -11.67
CA GLY A 173 -26.74 -11.00 -12.28
C GLY A 173 -27.85 -10.13 -11.68
N GLU A 174 -28.72 -9.55 -12.51
CA GLU A 174 -29.77 -8.59 -12.08
C GLU A 174 -30.73 -9.11 -11.00
N ASN A 175 -30.85 -10.43 -10.85
CA ASN A 175 -31.74 -11.08 -9.88
C ASN A 175 -30.98 -11.85 -8.79
N THR A 176 -29.68 -11.61 -8.64
CA THR A 176 -28.85 -12.36 -7.70
C THR A 176 -28.98 -11.77 -6.30
N ILE A 177 -29.39 -12.61 -5.35
CA ILE A 177 -29.41 -12.27 -3.94
C ILE A 177 -27.99 -12.49 -3.38
N LEU A 178 -27.41 -11.44 -2.82
CA LEU A 178 -26.08 -11.52 -2.22
C LEU A 178 -26.16 -12.21 -0.86
N LEU A 179 -25.12 -12.98 -0.55
CA LEU A 179 -24.97 -13.74 0.69
C LEU A 179 -23.76 -13.22 1.45
N LYS A 180 -23.90 -13.04 2.76
CA LYS A 180 -22.79 -12.63 3.62
C LYS A 180 -22.87 -13.30 4.99
N VAL A 181 -21.73 -13.49 5.65
CA VAL A 181 -21.67 -13.96 7.03
C VAL A 181 -21.73 -12.77 7.98
N GLU A 182 -22.65 -12.82 8.94
CA GLU A 182 -22.77 -11.85 10.02
C GLU A 182 -22.66 -12.51 11.40
N GLN A 183 -22.24 -11.74 12.40
CA GLN A 183 -22.20 -12.19 13.77
C GLN A 183 -23.54 -11.96 14.48
N THR A 184 -24.11 -13.03 15.03
CA THR A 184 -25.30 -12.95 15.88
C THR A 184 -24.99 -12.27 17.22
N VAL A 185 -26.02 -11.78 17.90
CA VAL A 185 -25.93 -11.24 19.27
C VAL A 185 -25.28 -12.24 20.26
N GLY A 186 -25.40 -13.54 19.99
CA GLY A 186 -24.77 -14.61 20.77
C GLY A 186 -23.31 -14.91 20.40
N GLY A 187 -22.70 -14.12 19.52
CA GLY A 187 -21.30 -14.26 19.09
C GLY A 187 -21.05 -15.34 18.03
N ARG A 188 -22.08 -16.11 17.64
CA ARG A 188 -21.99 -17.13 16.58
C ARG A 188 -22.19 -16.50 15.21
N GLN A 189 -21.55 -17.04 14.18
CA GLN A 189 -21.73 -16.58 12.80
C GLN A 189 -22.94 -17.25 12.14
N GLN A 190 -23.65 -16.51 11.30
CA GLN A 190 -24.74 -17.01 10.47
C GLN A 190 -24.65 -16.41 9.06
N LEU A 191 -25.09 -17.17 8.06
CA LEU A 191 -25.23 -16.67 6.70
C LEU A 191 -26.54 -15.88 6.59
N VAL A 192 -26.47 -14.67 6.06
CA VAL A 192 -27.61 -13.79 5.84
C VAL A 192 -27.78 -13.49 4.35
N LEU A 193 -29.04 -13.27 3.96
CA LEU A 193 -29.41 -12.73 2.65
C LEU A 193 -29.40 -11.22 2.75
N LEU A 194 -28.68 -10.57 1.85
CA LEU A 194 -28.70 -9.12 1.73
C LEU A 194 -29.83 -8.73 0.78
N PHE A 195 -30.72 -7.87 1.28
CA PHE A 195 -31.84 -7.33 0.51
C PHE A 195 -31.62 -5.83 0.34
N ASP A 196 -31.75 -5.33 -0.90
CA ASP A 196 -31.81 -3.89 -1.14
C ASP A 196 -33.11 -3.36 -0.50
N PRO A 197 -33.05 -2.46 0.50
CA PRO A 197 -34.24 -1.92 1.13
C PRO A 197 -35.05 -0.97 0.22
N ASN A 198 -34.56 -0.67 -0.99
CA ASN A 198 -35.22 0.21 -1.97
C ASN A 198 -35.96 -0.54 -3.08
N VAL A 199 -36.11 -1.86 -2.97
CA VAL A 199 -36.93 -2.71 -3.86
C VAL A 199 -38.22 -3.13 -3.18
#